data_AF-A0A543E4H8-F1
#
_entry.id   AF-A0A543E4H8-F1
#
_cell.length_a   1.000
_cell.length_b   1.000
_cell.length_c   1.000
_cell.angle_alpha   90.00
_cell.angle_beta   90.00
_cell.angle_gamma   90.00
#
_symmetry.space_group_name_H-M   'P 1'
#
loop_
_entity.id
_entity.type
_entity.pdbx_description
1 polymer ?
#
loop_
_entity_poly.entity_id
_entity_poly.type
_entity_poly.pdbx_seq_one_letter_code
_entity_poly.pdbx_strand_id
1 'polypeptide(L)'
;MIWTPISIEEIFEKIYSTEKDLNGNLLNFWDLIKIYPEKWYEEEYGQEGGGFWVVGLMGRRVIYYNDIEEGFNISEYTAYGTIDNYYCNQDDLNITILNLYSLITFGGRITGQAGPPIGF
;
A
#
# COMPACT_ATOMS: atom_id res chain seq x y z
N MET A 1 -7.17 15.03 17.97
CA MET A 1 -8.23 14.15 17.45
C MET A 1 -7.85 12.72 17.81
N ILE A 2 -8.80 11.84 18.14
CA ILE A 2 -8.48 10.41 18.31
C ILE A 2 -8.47 9.82 16.90
N TRP A 3 -7.30 9.37 16.44
CA TRP A 3 -7.17 8.66 15.17
C TRP A 3 -8.04 7.39 15.20
N THR A 4 -8.72 7.10 14.10
CA THR A 4 -9.59 5.92 13.95
C THR A 4 -9.13 5.15 12.72
N PRO A 5 -8.89 3.83 12.83
CA PRO A 5 -8.49 3.04 11.68
C PRO A 5 -9.53 3.08 10.56
N ILE A 6 -9.05 3.09 9.32
CA ILE A 6 -9.94 3.07 8.14
C ILE A 6 -10.71 1.74 8.08
N SER A 7 -11.99 1.82 7.73
CA SER A 7 -12.84 0.64 7.53
C SER A 7 -12.51 -0.11 6.24
N ILE A 8 -12.92 -1.38 6.15
CA ILE A 8 -12.75 -2.15 4.92
C ILE A 8 -13.62 -1.59 3.78
N GLU A 9 -14.80 -1.06 4.10
CA GLU A 9 -15.68 -0.40 3.14
C GLU A 9 -15.01 0.81 2.51
N GLU A 10 -14.34 1.66 3.30
CA GLU A 10 -13.59 2.81 2.79
C GLU A 10 -12.38 2.41 1.94
N ILE A 11 -11.72 1.29 2.28
CA ILE A 11 -10.67 0.71 1.42
C ILE A 11 -11.24 0.27 0.07
N PHE A 12 -12.39 -0.40 0.07
CA PHE A 12 -13.06 -0.79 -1.17
C PHE A 12 -13.47 0.42 -2.02
N GLU A 13 -13.94 1.51 -1.41
CA GLU A 13 -14.24 2.74 -2.13
C GLU A 13 -12.99 3.35 -2.79
N LYS A 14 -11.84 3.36 -2.09
CA LYS A 14 -10.56 3.82 -2.66
C LYS A 14 -10.11 2.94 -3.83
N ILE A 15 -10.24 1.61 -3.71
CA ILE A 15 -9.94 0.67 -4.80
C ILE A 15 -10.86 0.91 -5.99
N TYR A 16 -12.18 0.96 -5.75
CA TYR A 16 -13.18 1.15 -6.80
C TYR A 16 -13.02 2.49 -7.52
N SER A 17 -12.71 3.55 -6.78
CA SER A 17 -12.40 4.86 -7.38
C SER A 17 -11.19 4.77 -8.31
N THR A 18 -10.14 4.06 -7.89
CA THR A 18 -8.92 3.88 -8.68
C THR A 18 -9.15 3.05 -9.93
N GLU A 19 -9.89 1.95 -9.82
CA GLU A 19 -10.15 1.03 -10.93
C GLU A 19 -10.91 1.69 -12.09
N LYS A 20 -11.71 2.73 -11.83
CA LYS A 20 -12.39 3.51 -12.88
C LYS A 20 -11.44 4.24 -13.82
N ASP A 21 -10.28 4.65 -13.31
CA ASP A 21 -9.30 5.45 -14.06
C ASP A 21 -8.19 4.59 -14.67
N LEU A 22 -8.00 3.36 -14.18
CA LEU A 22 -7.03 2.41 -14.73
C LEU A 22 -7.48 1.89 -16.10
N ASN A 23 -6.53 1.76 -17.01
CA ASN A 23 -6.77 1.24 -18.36
C ASN A 23 -5.52 0.54 -18.93
N GLY A 24 -5.73 -0.24 -19.98
CA GLY A 24 -4.66 -0.93 -20.71
C GLY A 24 -3.77 -1.79 -19.82
N ASN A 25 -2.45 -1.65 -19.96
CA ASN A 25 -1.49 -2.47 -19.23
C ASN A 25 -1.52 -2.24 -17.71
N LEU A 26 -1.87 -1.04 -17.25
CA LEU A 26 -1.95 -0.76 -15.81
C LEU A 26 -3.14 -1.48 -15.16
N LEU A 27 -4.29 -1.54 -15.85
CA LEU A 27 -5.44 -2.31 -15.38
C LEU A 27 -5.13 -3.81 -15.35
N ASN A 28 -4.56 -4.36 -16.44
CA ASN A 28 -4.16 -5.76 -16.50
C ASN A 28 -3.14 -6.11 -15.39
N PHE A 29 -2.22 -5.19 -15.12
CA PHE A 29 -1.25 -5.35 -14.05
C PHE A 29 -1.92 -5.36 -12.67
N TRP A 30 -2.80 -4.39 -12.42
CA TRP A 30 -3.56 -4.32 -11.17
C TRP A 30 -4.40 -5.58 -10.93
N ASP A 31 -5.14 -6.04 -11.94
CA ASP A 31 -5.97 -7.25 -11.86
C ASP A 31 -5.15 -8.51 -11.53
N LEU A 32 -3.87 -8.54 -11.88
CA LEU A 32 -2.98 -9.66 -11.58
C LEU A 32 -2.46 -9.65 -10.13
N ILE A 33 -2.22 -8.46 -9.58
CA ILE A 33 -1.56 -8.31 -8.27
C ILE A 33 -2.53 -8.04 -7.12
N LYS A 34 -3.75 -7.56 -7.42
CA LYS A 34 -4.73 -7.20 -6.40
C LYS A 34 -5.16 -8.44 -5.61
N ILE A 35 -5.32 -8.25 -4.31
CA ILE A 35 -5.86 -9.26 -3.41
C ILE A 35 -7.13 -8.72 -2.76
N TYR A 36 -7.89 -9.59 -2.10
CA TYR A 36 -8.90 -9.11 -1.16
C TYR A 36 -8.17 -8.34 -0.04
N PRO A 37 -8.65 -7.16 0.40
CA PRO A 37 -7.99 -6.42 1.46
C PRO A 37 -7.77 -7.27 2.72
N GLU A 38 -6.53 -7.33 3.19
CA GLU A 38 -6.13 -8.10 4.37
C GLU A 38 -5.39 -7.18 5.34
N LYS A 39 -5.67 -7.30 6.65
CA LYS A 39 -4.88 -6.61 7.68
C LYS A 39 -3.56 -7.35 7.88
N TRP A 40 -2.45 -6.67 7.66
CA TRP A 40 -1.11 -7.18 7.92
C TRP A 40 -0.45 -6.38 9.05
N TYR A 41 0.29 -7.09 9.88
CA TYR A 41 0.96 -6.53 11.04
C TYR A 41 2.20 -5.73 10.61
N GLU A 42 2.48 -4.68 11.35
CA GLU A 42 3.72 -3.89 11.26
C GLU A 42 4.18 -3.65 12.70
N GLU A 43 5.46 -3.92 12.96
CA GLU A 43 6.00 -4.06 14.32
C GLU A 43 6.09 -2.74 15.09
N GLU A 44 6.38 -1.64 14.40
CA GLU A 44 6.77 -0.37 15.03
C GLU A 44 5.57 0.56 15.30
N TYR A 45 4.65 0.68 14.34
CA TYR A 45 3.56 1.66 14.34
C TYR A 45 2.18 1.03 14.09
N GLY A 46 2.10 -0.21 13.59
CA GLY A 46 0.86 -0.88 13.22
C GLY A 46 0.03 -1.46 14.38
N GLN A 47 0.50 -1.40 15.63
CA GLN A 47 -0.11 -2.15 16.75
C GLN A 47 -1.48 -1.60 17.19
N GLU A 48 -1.66 -0.28 17.20
CA GLU A 48 -2.88 0.35 17.73
C GLU A 48 -4.11 0.15 16.80
N GLY A 49 -3.88 -0.06 15.50
CA GLY A 49 -4.93 -0.25 14.48
C GLY A 49 -5.19 -1.69 14.04
N GLY A 50 -4.51 -2.67 14.65
CA GLY A 50 -4.54 -4.06 14.20
C GLY A 50 -3.85 -4.30 12.85
N GLY A 51 -2.85 -3.46 12.52
CA GLY A 51 -2.10 -3.50 11.29
C GLY A 51 -2.63 -2.57 10.18
N PHE A 52 -2.02 -2.64 9.01
CA PHE A 52 -2.38 -1.87 7.82
C PHE A 52 -3.11 -2.74 6.80
N TRP A 53 -3.96 -2.14 5.97
CA TRP A 53 -4.66 -2.87 4.91
C TRP A 53 -3.75 -3.10 3.71
N VAL A 54 -3.41 -4.35 3.43
CA VAL A 54 -2.71 -4.77 2.22
C VAL A 54 -3.73 -5.10 1.13
N VAL A 55 -3.51 -4.55 -0.06
CA VAL A 55 -4.46 -4.65 -1.19
C VAL A 55 -3.83 -5.22 -2.47
N GLY A 56 -2.51 -5.37 -2.52
CA GLY A 56 -1.84 -5.98 -3.66
C GLY A 56 -0.50 -6.62 -3.30
N LEU A 57 -0.17 -7.74 -3.96
CA LEU A 57 1.05 -8.50 -3.76
C LEU A 57 1.77 -8.74 -5.10
N MET A 58 3.08 -8.48 -5.14
CA MET A 58 3.90 -8.81 -6.30
C MET A 58 5.32 -9.22 -5.86
N GLY A 59 5.67 -10.49 -6.08
CA GLY A 59 6.95 -11.02 -5.62
C GLY A 59 7.11 -10.83 -4.12
N ARG A 60 8.14 -10.08 -3.69
CA ARG A 60 8.41 -9.73 -2.29
C ARG A 60 7.91 -8.33 -1.89
N ARG A 61 6.95 -7.78 -2.64
CA ARG A 61 6.40 -6.43 -2.38
C ARG A 61 4.92 -6.47 -2.10
N VAL A 62 4.50 -5.56 -1.23
CA VAL A 62 3.09 -5.31 -0.89
C VAL A 62 2.72 -3.88 -1.21
N ILE A 63 1.48 -3.67 -1.64
CA ILE A 63 0.82 -2.37 -1.63
C ILE A 63 -0.08 -2.35 -0.40
N TYR A 64 0.14 -1.39 0.49
CA TYR A 64 -0.64 -1.24 1.71
C TYR A 64 -1.12 0.20 1.90
N TYR A 65 -2.24 0.37 2.59
CA TYR A 65 -2.76 1.68 3.00
C TYR A 65 -2.33 1.98 4.43
N ASN A 66 -1.59 3.07 4.59
CA ASN A 66 -1.27 3.66 5.87
C ASN A 66 -2.38 4.63 6.28
N ASP A 67 -3.24 4.21 7.21
CA ASP A 67 -4.35 5.01 7.71
C ASP A 67 -3.96 6.05 8.74
N ILE A 68 -2.73 6.02 9.27
CA ILE A 68 -2.17 7.09 10.12
C ILE A 68 -1.78 8.29 9.25
N GLU A 69 -1.18 8.03 8.09
CA GLU A 69 -0.65 9.06 7.17
C GLU A 69 -1.60 9.36 6.00
N GLU A 70 -2.67 8.56 5.88
CA GLU A 70 -3.71 8.63 4.87
C GLU A 70 -3.21 8.44 3.42
N GLY A 71 -2.42 7.39 3.16
CA GLY A 71 -1.90 7.11 1.82
C GLY A 71 -1.47 5.67 1.54
N PHE A 72 -1.39 5.33 0.25
CA PHE A 72 -0.88 4.04 -0.21
C PHE A 72 0.65 4.06 -0.31
N ASN A 73 1.24 2.93 0.05
CA ASN A 73 2.67 2.76 0.14
C ASN A 73 3.08 1.39 -0.41
N ILE A 74 4.34 1.26 -0.82
CA ILE A 74 4.94 -0.03 -1.19
C ILE A 74 5.96 -0.39 -0.14
N SER A 75 5.88 -1.60 0.38
CA SER A 75 6.91 -2.16 1.25
C SER A 75 7.39 -3.52 0.74
N GLU A 76 8.50 -3.97 1.29
CA GLU A 76 8.88 -5.38 1.17
C GLU A 76 8.19 -6.20 2.27
N TYR A 77 8.15 -7.51 2.08
CA TYR A 77 7.74 -8.45 3.13
C TYR A 77 8.62 -9.69 3.12
N THR A 78 9.02 -10.14 4.31
CA THR A 78 9.78 -11.37 4.51
C THR A 78 8.87 -12.53 4.89
N ALA A 79 7.79 -12.26 5.63
CA ALA A 79 6.78 -13.23 6.05
C ALA A 79 5.38 -12.75 5.64
N TYR A 80 4.55 -13.67 5.13
CA TYR A 80 3.16 -13.34 4.78
C TYR A 80 2.41 -12.86 6.02
N GLY A 81 1.70 -11.73 5.91
CA GLY A 81 1.00 -11.12 7.03
C GLY A 81 1.82 -10.08 7.80
N THR A 82 3.08 -9.82 7.41
CA THR A 82 3.95 -8.82 8.05
C THR A 82 4.54 -7.87 7.01
N ILE A 83 4.50 -6.57 7.31
CA ILE A 83 5.11 -5.51 6.50
C ILE A 83 6.49 -5.21 7.08
N ASP A 84 7.54 -5.21 6.25
CA ASP A 84 8.92 -5.06 6.75
C ASP A 84 9.31 -3.58 6.99
N ASN A 85 8.69 -2.63 6.28
CA ASN A 85 9.02 -1.21 6.39
C ASN A 85 7.76 -0.33 6.43
N TYR A 86 7.74 0.61 7.37
CA TYR A 86 6.77 1.70 7.46
C TYR A 86 7.19 2.89 6.58
N TYR A 87 6.24 3.41 5.82
CA TYR A 87 6.36 4.62 5.01
C TYR A 87 5.13 5.52 5.19
N CYS A 88 5.34 6.82 5.02
CA CYS A 88 4.34 7.88 5.19
C CYS A 88 4.00 8.62 3.90
N ASN A 89 4.11 7.96 2.75
CA ASN A 89 3.63 8.56 1.51
C ASN A 89 2.12 8.77 1.60
N GLN A 90 1.66 9.90 1.06
CA GLN A 90 0.26 10.27 0.90
C GLN A 90 -0.21 10.01 -0.54
N ASP A 91 0.31 8.95 -1.16
CA ASP A 91 0.05 8.63 -2.55
C ASP A 91 -1.34 7.98 -2.70
N ASP A 92 -2.05 8.34 -3.76
CA ASP A 92 -3.22 7.59 -4.21
C ASP A 92 -2.80 6.20 -4.75
N LEU A 93 -3.75 5.27 -4.78
CA LEU A 93 -3.48 3.89 -5.20
C LEU A 93 -3.00 3.81 -6.65
N ASN A 94 -3.51 4.67 -7.55
CA ASN A 94 -3.07 4.71 -8.95
C ASN A 94 -1.58 5.06 -9.10
N ILE A 95 -1.08 6.02 -8.31
CA ILE A 95 0.33 6.41 -8.26
C ILE A 95 1.17 5.23 -7.76
N THR A 96 0.69 4.57 -6.72
CA THR A 96 1.36 3.41 -6.13
C THR A 96 1.45 2.23 -7.11
N ILE A 97 0.36 1.93 -7.83
CA ILE A 97 0.34 0.92 -8.89
C ILE A 97 1.31 1.29 -10.02
N LEU A 98 1.32 2.54 -10.46
CA LEU A 98 2.24 3.03 -11.50
C LEU A 98 3.70 2.88 -11.08
N ASN A 99 4.03 3.18 -9.83
CA ASN A 99 5.38 3.03 -9.28
C ASN A 99 5.83 1.56 -9.31
N LEU A 100 4.96 0.64 -8.89
CA LEU A 100 5.27 -0.79 -8.91
C LEU A 100 5.36 -1.35 -10.34
N TYR A 101 4.47 -0.91 -11.24
CA TYR A 101 4.50 -1.26 -12.66
C TYR A 101 5.78 -0.75 -13.36
N SER A 102 6.22 0.46 -13.02
CA SER A 102 7.47 1.04 -13.54
C SER A 102 8.68 0.21 -13.12
N LEU A 103 8.67 -0.36 -11.90
CA LEU A 103 9.74 -1.22 -11.41
C LEU A 103 9.92 -2.49 -12.25
N ILE A 104 8.83 -3.13 -12.71
CA ILE A 104 8.94 -4.31 -13.59
C ILE A 104 9.28 -3.93 -15.04
N THR A 105 8.93 -2.71 -15.45
CA THR A 105 9.16 -2.23 -16.82
C THR A 105 10.60 -1.78 -17.03
N PHE A 106 11.17 -1.10 -16.04
CA PHE A 106 12.47 -0.43 -16.16
C PHE A 106 13.54 -0.99 -15.22
N GLY A 107 13.17 -1.84 -14.24
CA GLY A 107 14.05 -2.26 -13.16
C GLY A 107 14.35 -1.14 -12.16
N GLY A 108 15.38 -1.34 -11.34
CA GLY A 108 15.87 -0.31 -10.40
C GLY A 108 15.28 -0.42 -8.99
N ARG A 109 15.04 0.74 -8.36
CA ARG A 109 14.49 0.89 -7.01
C ARG A 109 13.33 1.86 -7.01
N ILE A 110 12.41 1.70 -6.06
CA ILE A 110 11.37 2.69 -5.81
C ILE A 110 12.03 3.95 -5.26
N THR A 111 11.63 5.11 -5.78
CA THR A 111 12.12 6.43 -5.35
C THR A 111 10.96 7.25 -4.78
N GLY A 112 11.25 8.15 -3.84
CA GLY A 112 10.22 9.02 -3.26
C GLY A 112 9.48 8.42 -2.07
N GLN A 113 10.03 7.37 -1.45
CA GLN A 113 9.50 6.86 -0.18
C GLN A 113 9.92 7.77 0.98
N ALA A 114 8.94 8.20 1.78
CA ALA A 114 9.16 8.93 3.01
C ALA A 114 9.11 7.95 4.19
N GLY A 115 10.20 7.85 4.94
CA GLY A 115 10.28 7.02 6.14
C GLY A 115 9.52 7.60 7.33
N PRO A 116 9.51 6.91 8.48
CA PRO A 116 8.77 7.37 9.66
C PRO A 116 9.22 8.75 10.16
N PRO A 117 8.35 9.49 10.87
CA PRO A 117 8.70 10.78 11.48
C PRO A 117 9.92 10.66 12.40
N ILE A 118 10.86 11.59 12.27
CA ILE A 118 12.06 11.63 13.13
C ILE A 118 11.74 12.45 14.39
N GLY A 119 11.42 11.76 15.48
CA GLY A 119 11.32 12.33 16.84
C GLY A 119 9.93 12.18 17.48
N PHE A 120 9.86 11.32 18.50
CA PHE A 120 8.83 11.30 19.54
C PHE A 120 9.49 11.54 20.89
#